data_AF-A0A8C8W0R4-F1
#
_entry.id   AF-A0A8C8W0R4-F1
#
_cell.length_a   1.000
_cell.length_b   1.000
_cell.length_c   1.000
_cell.angle_alpha   90.00
_cell.angle_beta   90.00
_cell.angle_gamma   90.00
#
_symmetry.space_group_name_H-M   'P 1'
#
loop_
_entity.id
_entity.type
_entity.pdbx_description
1 polymer ?
#
loop_
_entity_poly.entity_id
_entity_poly.type
_entity_poly.pdbx_seq_one_letter_code
_entity_poly.pdbx_strand_id
1 'polypeptide(L)'
;MAHFFKERSACPFCQRYLERPMYLKCGYVCCLRCIDSLEKIPKTGGTLCPNCSVVSLKEDILPAFVLGRLTAKIKELEEHLNHVLKMNPRMKIFQENMTFDVDTAHNKLIISDDLRSVYFGSKKQDRKECAERFQITTCVLGSSRFTAGRHYWEVVVGTSKEWDIGVCKESVDRQVPVALSDKEGFWTVGVREGAIYAASTEPLTQLSVNPRLHRVGIFLDLQEKQVSFWDLSDGSHIFTFFEISESDAYRPLFIPANSCPDDQEETLTICPVTHPGIFGPPVNPQ
;
A
#
# COMPACT_ATOMS: atom_id res chain seq x y z
N MET A 1 -4.07 -7.86 -1.54
CA MET A 1 -5.52 -7.99 -1.83
C MET A 1 -6.00 -9.44 -2.03
N ALA A 2 -5.43 -10.23 -2.94
CA ALA A 2 -5.83 -11.64 -3.17
C ALA A 2 -5.72 -12.56 -1.94
N HIS A 3 -4.61 -12.48 -1.20
CA HIS A 3 -4.40 -13.22 0.05
C HIS A 3 -5.54 -13.05 1.06
N PHE A 4 -6.10 -11.83 1.15
CA PHE A 4 -7.17 -11.51 2.08
C PHE A 4 -8.51 -12.17 1.70
N PHE A 5 -8.80 -12.26 0.40
CA PHE A 5 -9.96 -13.01 -0.08
C PHE A 5 -9.84 -14.49 0.27
N LYS A 6 -8.62 -15.05 0.14
CA LYS A 6 -8.34 -16.42 0.54
C LYS A 6 -8.55 -16.63 2.04
N GLU A 7 -7.98 -15.78 2.90
CA GLU A 7 -8.16 -15.86 4.35
C GLU A 7 -9.65 -15.85 4.75
N ARG A 8 -10.44 -14.94 4.18
CA ARG A 8 -11.87 -14.80 4.50
C ARG A 8 -12.77 -15.87 3.90
N SER A 9 -12.26 -16.67 2.97
CA SER A 9 -13.01 -17.77 2.33
C SER A 9 -12.34 -19.13 2.52
N ALA A 10 -11.38 -19.21 3.44
CA ALA A 10 -10.70 -20.42 3.81
C ALA A 10 -11.51 -21.22 4.84
N CYS A 11 -11.38 -22.53 4.77
CA CYS A 11 -11.84 -23.43 5.80
C CYS A 11 -10.95 -23.26 7.04
N PRO A 12 -11.51 -22.99 8.23
CA PRO A 12 -10.73 -22.84 9.46
C PRO A 12 -9.95 -24.10 9.84
N PHE A 13 -10.33 -25.27 9.32
CA PHE A 13 -9.68 -26.54 9.60
C PHE A 13 -8.51 -26.83 8.67
N CYS A 14 -8.71 -26.77 7.35
CA CYS A 14 -7.66 -27.15 6.37
C CYS A 14 -6.93 -25.96 5.74
N GLN A 15 -7.32 -24.71 6.04
CA GLN A 15 -6.70 -23.47 5.56
C GLN A 15 -6.68 -23.32 4.02
N ARG A 16 -7.53 -24.06 3.33
CA ARG A 16 -7.79 -23.95 1.88
C ARG A 16 -9.14 -23.33 1.65
N TYR A 17 -9.39 -22.83 0.44
CA TYR A 17 -10.72 -22.39 0.01
C TYR A 17 -11.81 -23.38 0.41
N LEU A 18 -12.94 -22.88 0.91
CA LEU A 18 -14.11 -23.69 1.25
C LEU A 18 -14.63 -24.47 0.03
N GLU A 19 -14.29 -25.75 -0.03
CA GLU A 19 -14.80 -26.69 -1.02
C GLU A 19 -15.99 -27.46 -0.45
N ARG A 20 -17.15 -27.33 -1.09
CA ARG A 20 -18.44 -27.89 -0.63
C ARG A 20 -18.67 -27.61 0.87
N PRO A 21 -18.75 -26.31 1.26
CA PRO A 21 -18.89 -25.94 2.65
C PRO A 21 -20.17 -26.46 3.28
N MET A 22 -20.11 -26.74 4.58
CA MET A 22 -21.18 -27.28 5.38
C MET A 22 -21.29 -26.46 6.67
N TYR A 23 -22.51 -26.08 7.04
CA TYR A 23 -22.84 -25.44 8.31
C TYR A 23 -23.07 -26.50 9.39
N LEU A 24 -22.49 -26.26 10.55
CA LEU A 24 -22.93 -26.86 11.80
C LEU A 24 -24.12 -26.06 12.36
N LYS A 25 -24.82 -26.62 13.34
CA LYS A 25 -25.97 -26.01 14.03
C LYS A 25 -25.70 -24.60 14.54
N CYS A 26 -24.48 -24.36 15.02
CA CYS A 26 -24.04 -23.09 15.58
C CYS A 26 -23.57 -22.07 14.53
N GLY A 27 -23.66 -22.39 13.23
CA GLY A 27 -23.19 -21.54 12.13
C GLY A 27 -21.71 -21.69 11.78
N TYR A 28 -20.95 -22.51 12.51
CA TYR A 28 -19.58 -22.85 12.12
C TYR A 28 -19.56 -23.49 10.74
N VAL A 29 -18.61 -23.07 9.89
CA VAL A 29 -18.52 -23.52 8.50
C VAL A 29 -17.16 -24.15 8.21
N CYS A 30 -17.17 -25.31 7.56
CA CYS A 30 -15.97 -25.98 7.09
C CYS A 30 -16.27 -26.82 5.83
N CYS A 31 -15.23 -27.31 5.15
CA CYS A 31 -15.41 -28.18 3.99
C CYS A 31 -16.10 -29.49 4.39
N LEU A 32 -16.90 -30.07 3.49
CA LEU A 32 -17.51 -31.40 3.71
C LEU A 32 -16.48 -32.45 4.15
N ARG A 33 -15.30 -32.48 3.52
CA ARG A 33 -14.22 -33.40 3.88
C ARG A 33 -13.61 -33.15 5.26
N CYS A 34 -13.72 -31.93 5.77
CA CYS A 34 -13.18 -31.56 7.08
C CYS A 34 -14.14 -31.90 8.23
N ILE A 35 -15.45 -32.02 7.96
CA ILE A 35 -16.43 -32.45 8.97
C ILE A 35 -16.09 -33.83 9.53
N ASP A 36 -15.57 -34.72 8.71
CA ASP A 36 -15.23 -36.08 9.14
C ASP A 36 -14.03 -36.11 10.08
N SER A 37 -13.21 -35.05 10.06
CA SER A 37 -12.06 -34.88 10.97
C SER A 37 -12.40 -34.15 12.27
N LEU A 38 -13.64 -33.65 12.42
CA LEU A 38 -14.10 -33.05 13.66
C LEU A 38 -14.44 -34.13 14.70
N GLU A 39 -14.28 -33.79 15.97
CA GLU A 39 -14.56 -34.70 17.08
C GLU A 39 -16.02 -35.18 17.06
N LYS A 40 -16.21 -36.48 17.24
CA LYS A 40 -17.51 -37.16 17.22
C LYS A 40 -17.87 -37.67 18.60
N ILE A 41 -19.12 -37.53 18.98
CA ILE A 41 -19.64 -38.08 20.25
C ILE A 41 -19.93 -39.58 20.07
N PRO A 42 -19.32 -40.47 20.88
CA PRO A 42 -19.40 -41.92 20.69
C PRO A 42 -20.82 -42.51 20.70
N LYS A 43 -21.76 -41.88 21.43
CA LYS A 43 -23.12 -42.42 21.63
C LYS A 43 -24.15 -41.93 20.62
N THR A 44 -23.99 -40.70 20.12
CA THR A 44 -24.98 -40.05 19.25
C THR A 44 -24.50 -39.85 17.82
N GLY A 45 -23.20 -40.06 17.55
CA GLY A 45 -22.58 -39.71 16.26
C GLY A 45 -22.60 -38.20 15.97
N GLY A 46 -22.96 -37.37 16.96
CA GLY A 46 -22.99 -35.92 16.83
C GLY A 46 -21.59 -35.34 16.63
N THR A 47 -21.49 -34.29 15.84
CA THR A 47 -20.23 -33.59 15.56
C THR A 47 -20.09 -32.38 16.49
N LEU A 48 -18.94 -32.27 17.15
CA LEU A 48 -18.62 -31.14 18.03
C LEU A 48 -18.03 -29.98 17.22
N CYS A 49 -18.54 -28.78 17.45
CA CYS A 49 -17.93 -27.56 16.93
C CYS A 49 -16.61 -27.27 17.66
N PRO A 50 -15.49 -27.06 16.94
CA PRO A 50 -14.20 -26.79 17.58
C PRO A 50 -14.13 -25.41 18.27
N ASN A 51 -15.04 -24.49 17.93
CA ASN A 51 -15.00 -23.11 18.45
C ASN A 51 -15.90 -22.88 19.67
N CYS A 52 -17.01 -23.62 19.78
CA CYS A 52 -18.01 -23.38 20.82
C CYS A 52 -18.57 -24.65 21.47
N SER A 53 -18.06 -25.83 21.08
CA SER A 53 -18.44 -27.14 21.62
C SER A 53 -19.92 -27.51 21.46
N VAL A 54 -20.71 -26.74 20.69
CA VAL A 54 -22.09 -27.08 20.36
C VAL A 54 -22.11 -28.35 19.49
N VAL A 55 -22.99 -29.28 19.85
CA VAL A 55 -23.20 -30.54 19.14
C VAL A 55 -24.16 -30.33 17.96
N SER A 56 -23.77 -30.81 16.79
CA SER A 56 -24.62 -30.89 15.59
C SER A 56 -24.90 -32.35 15.25
N LEU A 57 -26.17 -32.73 15.19
CA LEU A 57 -26.60 -34.03 14.68
C LEU A 57 -26.57 -34.03 13.15
N LYS A 58 -26.79 -35.20 12.54
CA LYS A 58 -26.73 -35.34 11.09
C LYS A 58 -27.75 -34.45 10.36
N GLU A 59 -28.97 -34.30 10.90
CA GLU A 59 -29.97 -33.37 10.35
C GLU A 59 -29.64 -31.88 10.55
N ASP A 60 -28.82 -31.53 11.55
CA ASP A 60 -28.41 -30.15 11.82
C ASP A 60 -27.30 -29.68 10.85
N ILE A 61 -26.64 -30.61 10.14
CA ILE A 61 -25.52 -30.31 9.25
C ILE A 61 -26.05 -30.02 7.85
N LEU A 62 -25.95 -28.77 7.43
CA LEU A 62 -26.56 -28.30 6.19
C LEU A 62 -25.51 -27.85 5.16
N PRO A 63 -25.68 -28.16 3.87
CA PRO A 63 -24.80 -27.66 2.83
C PRO A 63 -24.94 -26.14 2.66
N ALA A 64 -23.81 -25.46 2.61
CA ALA A 64 -23.72 -24.01 2.41
C ALA A 64 -23.57 -23.68 0.91
N PHE A 65 -24.55 -24.06 0.07
CA PHE A 65 -24.43 -23.98 -1.39
C PHE A 65 -24.12 -22.59 -1.92
N VAL A 66 -24.73 -21.53 -1.34
CA VAL A 66 -24.47 -20.14 -1.75
C VAL A 66 -23.01 -19.77 -1.48
N LEU A 67 -22.51 -20.06 -0.27
CA LEU A 67 -21.13 -19.81 0.10
C LEU A 67 -20.15 -20.62 -0.77
N GLY A 68 -20.48 -21.87 -1.10
CA GLY A 68 -19.68 -22.70 -2.00
C GLY A 68 -19.56 -22.09 -3.40
N ARG A 69 -20.67 -21.59 -3.96
CA ARG A 69 -20.66 -20.89 -5.26
C ARG A 69 -19.86 -19.59 -5.23
N LEU A 70 -20.02 -18.79 -4.17
CA LEU A 70 -19.25 -17.56 -3.97
C LEU A 70 -17.76 -17.84 -3.84
N THR A 71 -17.38 -18.83 -3.03
CA THR A 71 -15.98 -19.22 -2.84
C THR A 71 -15.35 -19.70 -4.15
N ALA A 72 -16.07 -20.49 -4.95
CA ALA A 72 -15.60 -20.91 -6.27
C ALA A 72 -15.37 -19.72 -7.21
N LYS A 73 -16.28 -18.73 -7.20
CA LYS A 73 -16.13 -17.51 -7.99
C LYS A 73 -14.99 -16.62 -7.50
N ILE A 74 -14.81 -16.49 -6.19
CA ILE A 74 -13.67 -15.78 -5.59
C ILE A 74 -12.36 -16.43 -6.03
N LYS A 75 -12.26 -17.76 -5.97
CA LYS A 75 -11.08 -18.51 -6.41
C LYS A 75 -10.78 -18.32 -7.90
N GLU A 76 -11.81 -18.32 -8.75
CA GLU A 76 -11.67 -18.06 -10.19
C GLU A 76 -11.21 -16.62 -10.46
N LEU A 77 -11.76 -15.64 -9.73
CA LEU A 77 -11.40 -14.23 -9.86
C LEU A 77 -10.00 -13.93 -9.30
N GLU A 78 -9.52 -14.70 -8.32
CA GLU A 78 -8.22 -14.47 -7.68
C GLU A 78 -7.08 -14.51 -8.71
N GLU A 79 -7.05 -15.49 -9.60
CA GLU A 79 -6.05 -15.61 -10.67
C GLU A 79 -6.05 -14.39 -11.60
N HIS A 80 -7.24 -13.97 -12.05
CA HIS A 80 -7.38 -12.79 -12.90
C HIS A 80 -6.98 -11.50 -12.18
N LEU A 81 -7.39 -11.34 -10.92
CA LEU A 81 -7.01 -10.19 -10.10
C LEU A 81 -5.49 -10.16 -9.86
N ASN A 82 -4.86 -11.30 -9.59
CA ASN A 82 -3.41 -11.40 -9.44
C ASN A 82 -2.66 -11.02 -10.71
N HIS A 83 -3.23 -11.28 -11.88
CA HIS A 83 -2.65 -10.85 -13.15
C HIS A 83 -2.77 -9.34 -13.36
N VAL A 84 -3.97 -8.78 -13.14
CA VAL A 84 -4.26 -7.35 -13.39
C VAL A 84 -3.64 -6.43 -12.34
N LEU A 85 -3.64 -6.85 -11.07
CA LEU A 85 -3.13 -6.08 -9.93
C LEU A 85 -1.64 -6.34 -9.67
N LYS A 86 -0.90 -6.75 -10.71
CA LYS A 86 0.55 -6.87 -10.69
C LYS A 86 1.19 -5.72 -11.43
N MET A 87 2.23 -5.15 -10.83
CA MET A 87 2.98 -4.08 -11.43
C MET A 87 3.54 -4.54 -12.78
N ASN A 88 3.31 -3.73 -13.82
CA ASN A 88 3.92 -3.95 -15.12
C ASN A 88 5.39 -3.49 -15.09
N PRO A 89 6.38 -4.37 -15.29
CA PRO A 89 7.80 -3.98 -15.23
C PRO A 89 8.18 -2.89 -16.23
N ARG A 90 7.41 -2.72 -17.32
CA ARG A 90 7.61 -1.65 -18.29
C ARG A 90 7.43 -0.25 -17.70
N MET A 91 6.76 -0.09 -16.55
CA MET A 91 6.69 1.20 -15.85
C MET A 91 8.07 1.76 -15.51
N LYS A 92 9.06 0.89 -15.27
CA LYS A 92 10.44 1.30 -14.92
C LYS A 92 11.18 2.02 -16.05
N ILE A 93 10.71 1.94 -17.30
CA ILE A 93 11.32 2.72 -18.39
C ILE A 93 11.05 4.23 -18.24
N PHE A 94 10.06 4.60 -17.43
CA PHE A 94 9.69 5.98 -17.11
C PHE A 94 10.33 6.47 -15.81
N GLN A 95 11.37 5.78 -15.32
CA GLN A 95 11.96 6.11 -14.02
C GLN A 95 12.66 7.47 -14.06
N GLU A 96 12.24 8.35 -13.15
CA GLU A 96 12.78 9.70 -13.00
C GLU A 96 13.95 9.71 -12.02
N ASN A 97 15.00 10.48 -12.34
CA ASN A 97 16.07 10.76 -11.41
C ASN A 97 15.77 12.04 -10.64
N MET A 98 15.22 11.89 -9.44
CA MET A 98 14.72 12.99 -8.62
C MET A 98 15.43 13.07 -7.26
N THR A 99 15.51 14.29 -6.72
CA THR A 99 15.93 14.60 -5.35
C THR A 99 14.85 15.42 -4.64
N PHE A 100 15.03 15.69 -3.35
CA PHE A 100 14.20 16.65 -2.62
C PHE A 100 14.54 18.09 -2.99
N ASP A 101 13.51 18.93 -3.06
CA ASP A 101 13.61 20.37 -3.26
C ASP A 101 13.72 21.06 -1.89
N VAL A 102 14.95 21.45 -1.52
CA VAL A 102 15.27 22.05 -0.22
C VAL A 102 14.54 23.38 0.01
N ASP A 103 14.19 24.11 -1.05
CA ASP A 103 13.48 25.38 -0.93
C ASP A 103 12.01 25.17 -0.53
N THR A 104 11.45 24.00 -0.82
CA THR A 104 10.09 23.65 -0.41
C THR A 104 10.01 23.07 1.00
N ALA A 105 11.11 22.47 1.48
CA ALA A 105 11.13 21.69 2.70
C ALA A 105 10.80 22.50 3.96
N HIS A 106 9.86 22.01 4.76
CA HIS A 106 9.59 22.60 6.07
C HIS A 106 10.85 22.65 6.96
N ASN A 107 10.99 23.71 7.77
CA ASN A 107 12.22 23.96 8.53
C ASN A 107 12.50 22.94 9.64
N LYS A 108 11.57 22.05 9.99
CA LYS A 108 11.88 20.91 10.87
C LYS A 108 12.46 19.70 10.15
N LEU A 109 12.45 19.67 8.82
CA LEU A 109 12.93 18.52 8.06
C LEU A 109 14.43 18.58 7.82
N ILE A 110 15.11 17.50 8.19
CA ILE A 110 16.52 17.27 7.86
C ILE A 110 16.55 16.45 6.56
N ILE A 111 17.36 16.91 5.61
CA ILE A 111 17.56 16.27 4.32
C ILE A 111 19.03 15.85 4.25
N SER A 112 19.30 14.63 3.78
CA SER A 112 20.65 14.11 3.59
C SER A 112 21.44 14.90 2.53
N ASP A 113 22.77 14.81 2.56
CA ASP A 113 23.65 15.53 1.64
C ASP A 113 23.42 15.18 0.16
N ASP A 114 23.00 13.94 -0.12
CA ASP A 114 22.64 13.48 -1.47
C ASP A 114 21.23 13.91 -1.91
N LEU A 115 20.51 14.63 -1.04
CA LEU A 115 19.15 15.13 -1.23
C LEU A 115 18.11 14.04 -1.47
N ARG A 116 18.33 12.81 -0.98
CA ARG A 116 17.43 11.67 -1.24
C ARG A 116 16.74 11.12 -0.02
N SER A 117 17.23 11.41 1.18
CA SER A 117 16.60 10.99 2.44
C SER A 117 16.09 12.19 3.23
N VAL A 118 14.90 12.07 3.81
CA VAL A 118 14.27 13.11 4.62
C VAL A 118 13.63 12.52 5.86
N TYR A 119 13.76 13.26 6.97
CA TYR A 119 13.14 12.91 8.25
C TYR A 119 12.91 14.15 9.11
N PHE A 120 12.10 13.99 10.16
CA PHE A 120 11.82 15.06 11.09
C PHE A 120 12.95 15.24 12.11
N GLY A 121 13.43 16.47 12.25
CA GLY A 121 14.44 16.87 13.23
C GLY A 121 13.86 17.61 14.42
N SER A 122 14.50 17.47 15.58
CA SER A 122 14.09 18.15 16.82
C SER A 122 14.28 19.67 16.74
N LYS A 123 15.29 20.13 15.99
CA LYS A 123 15.62 21.56 15.81
C LYS A 123 15.15 22.06 14.46
N LYS A 124 14.74 23.34 14.43
CA LYS A 124 14.52 24.04 13.16
C LYS A 124 15.87 24.23 12.46
N GLN A 125 15.87 24.10 11.14
CA GLN A 125 16.97 24.41 10.25
C GLN A 125 16.96 25.91 9.96
N ASP A 126 18.14 26.52 9.85
CA ASP A 126 18.31 27.95 9.58
C ASP A 126 18.14 28.28 8.08
N ARG A 127 17.09 27.73 7.46
CA ARG A 127 16.74 28.02 6.06
C ARG A 127 15.88 29.28 5.99
N LYS A 128 16.13 30.09 4.96
CA LYS A 128 15.38 31.32 4.71
C LYS A 128 13.90 31.01 4.43
N GLU A 129 13.03 31.86 4.96
CA GLU A 129 11.61 31.85 4.59
C GLU A 129 11.45 32.32 3.15
N CYS A 130 10.66 31.58 2.38
CA CYS A 130 10.27 31.90 1.00
C CYS A 130 8.87 31.36 0.73
N ALA A 131 8.23 31.82 -0.34
CA ALA A 131 6.85 31.45 -0.68
C ALA A 131 6.73 29.97 -1.07
N GLU A 132 7.81 29.39 -1.58
CA GLU A 132 7.88 28.00 -2.01
C GLU A 132 7.92 27.01 -0.85
N ARG A 133 8.27 27.48 0.35
CA ARG A 133 8.47 26.65 1.54
C ARG A 133 7.17 26.38 2.28
N PHE A 134 6.96 25.12 2.66
CA PHE A 134 5.91 24.77 3.61
C PHE A 134 6.25 25.30 5.00
N GLN A 135 5.40 26.19 5.54
CA GLN A 135 5.64 26.82 6.84
C GLN A 135 4.98 26.10 8.02
N ILE A 136 3.90 25.37 7.75
CA ILE A 136 3.07 24.73 8.79
C ILE A 136 3.20 23.21 8.73
N THR A 137 2.90 22.62 7.58
CA THR A 137 2.97 21.17 7.40
C THR A 137 4.42 20.72 7.21
N THR A 138 4.80 19.66 7.90
CA THR A 138 6.12 19.00 7.88
C THR A 138 6.34 18.18 6.61
N CYS A 139 6.26 18.81 5.44
CA CYS A 139 6.43 18.15 4.15
C CYS A 139 7.52 18.78 3.28
N VAL A 140 7.87 18.08 2.21
CA VAL A 140 8.83 18.49 1.18
C VAL A 140 8.37 17.99 -0.19
N LEU A 141 8.70 18.73 -1.25
CA LEU A 141 8.45 18.33 -2.63
C LEU A 141 9.69 17.70 -3.27
N GLY A 142 9.47 16.87 -4.28
CA GLY A 142 10.51 16.44 -5.19
C GLY A 142 10.91 17.55 -6.17
N SER A 143 12.15 17.53 -6.64
CA SER A 143 12.73 18.52 -7.56
C SER A 143 12.05 18.56 -8.93
N SER A 144 11.43 17.45 -9.34
CA SER A 144 10.79 17.32 -10.65
C SER A 144 9.40 17.95 -10.66
N ARG A 145 9.06 18.60 -11.78
CA ARG A 145 7.76 19.19 -12.07
C ARG A 145 7.19 18.60 -13.35
N PHE A 146 6.06 17.92 -13.23
CA PHE A 146 5.46 17.16 -14.34
C PHE A 146 4.25 17.89 -14.92
N THR A 147 4.22 18.06 -16.23
CA THR A 147 3.12 18.70 -16.95
C THR A 147 2.52 17.82 -18.05
N ALA A 148 3.23 16.79 -18.48
CA ALA A 148 2.77 15.82 -19.46
C ALA A 148 3.62 14.54 -19.40
N GLY A 149 3.08 13.43 -19.88
CA GLY A 149 3.81 12.17 -20.03
C GLY A 149 3.56 11.18 -18.89
N ARG A 150 4.51 10.26 -18.72
CA ARG A 150 4.47 9.17 -17.76
C ARG A 150 5.75 9.19 -16.96
N HIS A 151 5.63 9.07 -15.64
CA HIS A 151 6.73 9.26 -14.71
C HIS A 151 6.66 8.20 -13.62
N TYR A 152 7.81 7.66 -13.23
CA TYR A 152 7.92 6.62 -12.22
C TYR A 152 9.02 6.96 -11.22
N TRP A 153 8.79 6.74 -9.94
CA TRP A 153 9.85 6.76 -8.94
C TRP A 153 9.53 5.77 -7.81
N GLU A 154 10.55 5.45 -7.03
CA GLU A 154 10.46 4.48 -5.95
C GLU A 154 10.91 5.14 -4.64
N VAL A 155 10.18 4.86 -3.56
CA VAL A 155 10.42 5.44 -2.24
C VAL A 155 10.55 4.31 -1.23
N VAL A 156 11.67 4.28 -0.50
CA VAL A 156 11.81 3.48 0.71
C VAL A 156 11.11 4.22 1.84
N VAL A 157 10.14 3.56 2.46
CA VAL A 157 9.42 4.03 3.65
C VAL A 157 9.92 3.35 4.92
N GLY A 158 10.71 2.28 4.77
CA GLY A 158 11.43 1.60 5.85
C GLY A 158 10.51 1.05 6.93
N THR A 159 10.86 1.30 8.18
CA THR A 159 10.13 0.86 9.39
C THR A 159 9.18 1.94 9.91
N SER A 160 9.08 3.08 9.23
CA SER A 160 8.30 4.23 9.68
C SER A 160 6.81 3.90 9.80
N LYS A 161 6.25 4.28 10.96
CA LYS A 161 4.85 4.04 11.35
C LYS A 161 3.91 5.17 10.96
N GLU A 162 4.44 6.27 10.42
CA GLU A 162 3.69 7.43 9.98
C GLU A 162 4.39 8.05 8.77
N TRP A 163 3.69 8.12 7.64
CA TRP A 163 4.14 8.83 6.45
C TRP A 163 2.99 9.02 5.46
N ASP A 164 3.13 9.98 4.55
CA ASP A 164 2.33 10.08 3.31
C ASP A 164 3.26 10.39 2.13
N ILE A 165 3.01 9.71 1.02
CA ILE A 165 3.75 9.93 -0.23
C ILE A 165 2.78 9.92 -1.41
N GLY A 166 3.13 10.67 -2.45
CA GLY A 166 2.33 10.71 -3.67
C GLY A 166 2.65 11.94 -4.50
N VAL A 167 1.60 12.59 -5.00
CA VAL A 167 1.72 13.83 -5.78
C VAL A 167 0.75 14.88 -5.26
N CYS A 168 1.13 16.14 -5.45
CA CYS A 168 0.23 17.28 -5.30
C CYS A 168 0.29 18.19 -6.53
N LYS A 169 -0.73 19.04 -6.66
CA LYS A 169 -0.68 20.19 -7.56
C LYS A 169 0.47 21.13 -7.17
N GLU A 170 1.10 21.79 -8.13
CA GLU A 170 2.11 22.82 -7.84
C GLU A 170 1.49 24.03 -7.14
N SER A 171 0.26 24.39 -7.53
CA SER A 171 -0.47 25.58 -7.06
C SER A 171 -1.06 25.46 -5.65
N VAL A 172 -0.84 24.33 -4.95
CA VAL A 172 -1.30 24.18 -3.57
C VAL A 172 -0.72 25.28 -2.68
N ASP A 173 -1.55 25.78 -1.77
CA ASP A 173 -1.11 26.79 -0.80
C ASP A 173 -0.20 26.13 0.25
N ARG A 174 1.03 26.64 0.32
CA ARG A 174 2.11 26.12 1.19
C ARG A 174 2.16 26.85 2.54
N GLN A 175 1.36 27.90 2.69
CA GLN A 175 1.32 28.77 3.87
C GLN A 175 0.22 28.38 4.85
N VAL A 176 -0.66 27.45 4.48
CA VAL A 176 -1.76 26.92 5.30
C VAL A 176 -1.50 25.46 5.69
N PRO A 177 -2.19 24.93 6.73
CA PRO A 177 -2.15 23.50 7.02
C PRO A 177 -2.63 22.69 5.80
N VAL A 178 -1.91 21.64 5.45
CA VAL A 178 -2.27 20.76 4.34
C VAL A 178 -3.41 19.84 4.78
N ALA A 179 -4.56 19.96 4.12
CA ALA A 179 -5.63 18.98 4.20
C ALA A 179 -5.43 17.95 3.08
N LEU A 180 -4.96 16.74 3.42
CA LEU A 180 -4.75 15.69 2.44
C LEU A 180 -6.09 15.19 1.89
N SER A 181 -6.46 15.69 0.72
CA SER A 181 -7.65 15.31 -0.05
C SER A 181 -7.37 15.43 -1.54
N ASP A 182 -7.86 14.47 -2.31
CA ASP A 182 -7.81 14.48 -3.77
C ASP A 182 -8.59 15.67 -4.36
N LYS A 183 -9.63 16.14 -3.67
CA LYS A 183 -10.35 17.38 -4.02
C LYS A 183 -9.50 18.65 -3.84
N GLU A 184 -8.63 18.66 -2.85
CA GLU A 184 -7.70 19.76 -2.55
C GLU A 184 -6.39 19.66 -3.36
N GLY A 185 -6.29 18.68 -4.27
CA GLY A 185 -5.14 18.51 -5.16
C GLY A 185 -4.00 17.69 -4.56
N PHE A 186 -4.30 16.78 -3.63
CA PHE A 186 -3.36 15.86 -3.01
C PHE A 186 -3.77 14.40 -3.27
N TRP A 187 -2.95 13.66 -4.00
CA TRP A 187 -3.16 12.24 -4.29
C TRP A 187 -2.04 11.44 -3.64
N THR A 188 -2.26 11.05 -2.40
CA THR A 188 -1.27 10.38 -1.57
C THR A 188 -1.81 9.08 -0.99
N VAL A 189 -0.89 8.16 -0.72
CA VAL A 189 -1.12 7.03 0.17
C VAL A 189 -0.22 7.18 1.38
N GLY A 190 -0.68 6.73 2.53
CA GLY A 190 0.04 6.87 3.77
C GLY A 190 -0.33 5.82 4.79
N VAL A 191 0.40 5.84 5.90
CA VAL A 191 0.13 5.02 7.09
C VAL A 191 0.00 5.93 8.32
N ARG A 192 -0.90 5.55 9.22
CA ARG A 192 -1.05 6.13 10.56
C ARG A 192 -1.08 5.02 11.60
N GLU A 193 -0.69 5.36 12.82
CA GLU A 193 -0.73 4.46 13.98
C GLU A 193 -0.02 3.11 13.74
N GLY A 194 0.95 3.07 12.82
CA GLY A 194 1.76 1.89 12.49
C GLY A 194 1.07 0.78 11.70
N ALA A 195 -0.23 0.86 11.41
CA ALA A 195 -0.93 -0.21 10.69
C ALA A 195 -2.15 0.25 9.85
N ILE A 196 -2.59 1.50 9.99
CA ILE A 196 -3.77 2.00 9.29
C ILE A 196 -3.30 2.68 8.01
N TYR A 197 -3.36 1.94 6.91
CA TYR A 197 -3.04 2.48 5.58
C TYR A 197 -4.26 3.12 4.95
N ALA A 198 -4.07 4.25 4.29
CA ALA A 198 -5.15 4.99 3.65
C ALA A 198 -4.69 5.72 2.38
N ALA A 199 -5.63 5.92 1.46
CA ALA A 199 -5.52 6.85 0.34
C ALA A 199 -6.28 8.14 0.69
N SER A 200 -5.72 9.29 0.32
CA SER A 200 -6.27 10.64 0.56
C SER A 200 -7.50 10.97 -0.30
N THR A 201 -8.43 10.03 -0.48
CA THR A 201 -9.73 10.30 -1.12
C THR A 201 -10.67 11.02 -0.15
N GLU A 202 -11.77 11.56 -0.67
CA GLU A 202 -12.85 12.08 0.16
C GLU A 202 -14.20 11.37 -0.11
N PRO A 203 -14.69 10.54 0.82
CA PRO A 203 -14.13 10.22 2.14
C PRO A 203 -12.84 9.38 2.06
N LEU A 204 -12.04 9.39 3.13
CA LEU A 204 -10.77 8.67 3.23
C LEU A 204 -10.96 7.17 2.96
N THR A 205 -10.19 6.60 2.04
CA THR A 205 -10.26 5.17 1.70
C THR A 205 -9.21 4.39 2.47
N GLN A 206 -9.65 3.54 3.40
CA GLN A 206 -8.75 2.63 4.09
C GLN A 206 -8.27 1.51 3.16
N LEU A 207 -6.97 1.21 3.19
CA LEU A 207 -6.30 0.28 2.30
C LEU A 207 -5.91 -1.00 3.04
N SER A 208 -6.00 -2.13 2.34
CA SER A 208 -5.51 -3.43 2.81
C SER A 208 -4.20 -3.77 2.10
N VAL A 209 -3.09 -3.37 2.70
CA VAL A 209 -1.74 -3.57 2.17
C VAL A 209 -0.97 -4.65 2.94
N ASN A 210 0.18 -5.05 2.40
CA ASN A 210 1.10 -5.94 3.11
C ASN A 210 1.64 -5.25 4.38
N PRO A 211 1.53 -5.85 5.58
CA PRO A 211 2.08 -5.26 6.81
C PRO A 211 3.60 -5.04 6.79
N ARG A 212 4.33 -5.65 5.84
CA ARG A 212 5.78 -5.50 5.65
C ARG A 212 6.13 -4.55 4.49
N LEU A 213 5.22 -3.66 4.12
CA LEU A 213 5.45 -2.63 3.11
C LEU A 213 6.62 -1.73 3.53
N HIS A 214 7.73 -1.79 2.81
CA HIS A 214 8.93 -0.99 3.09
C HIS A 214 9.40 -0.19 1.88
N ARG A 215 8.85 -0.47 0.68
CA ARG A 215 9.19 0.23 -0.55
C ARG A 215 7.98 0.35 -1.48
N VAL A 216 7.69 1.58 -1.90
CA VAL A 216 6.53 1.93 -2.72
C VAL A 216 6.99 2.47 -4.07
N GLY A 217 6.43 1.94 -5.14
CA GLY A 217 6.54 2.49 -6.48
C GLY A 217 5.37 3.41 -6.77
N ILE A 218 5.65 4.61 -7.27
CA ILE A 218 4.64 5.61 -7.64
C ILE A 218 4.73 5.82 -9.15
N PHE A 219 3.61 5.65 -9.84
CA PHE A 219 3.52 5.83 -11.28
C PHE A 219 2.44 6.87 -11.61
N LEU A 220 2.89 8.02 -12.11
CA LEU A 220 2.06 9.12 -12.58
C LEU A 220 1.90 9.00 -14.10
N ASP A 221 0.67 8.82 -14.56
CA ASP A 221 0.30 8.78 -15.97
C ASP A 221 -0.64 9.93 -16.28
N LEU A 222 -0.09 11.03 -16.79
CA LEU A 222 -0.86 12.21 -17.16
C LEU A 222 -1.63 12.02 -18.47
N GLN A 223 -1.30 11.01 -19.28
CA GLN A 223 -2.07 10.67 -20.49
C GLN A 223 -3.38 9.98 -20.11
N GLU A 224 -3.32 9.06 -19.16
CA GLU A 224 -4.49 8.33 -18.64
C GLU A 224 -5.11 8.99 -17.38
N LYS A 225 -4.61 10.17 -16.99
CA LYS A 225 -5.10 10.95 -15.84
C LYS A 225 -5.16 10.14 -14.54
N GLN A 226 -4.09 9.41 -14.24
CA GLN A 226 -4.05 8.55 -13.06
C GLN A 226 -2.71 8.62 -12.34
N VAL A 227 -2.75 8.35 -11.04
CA VAL A 227 -1.57 8.06 -10.24
C VAL A 227 -1.79 6.75 -9.50
N SER A 228 -0.84 5.82 -9.65
CA SER A 228 -0.92 4.47 -9.09
C SER A 228 0.26 4.16 -8.18
N PHE A 229 -0.02 3.34 -7.17
CA PHE A 229 0.89 2.99 -6.08
C PHE A 229 1.05 1.47 -6.03
N TRP A 230 2.28 1.01 -5.86
CA TRP A 230 2.65 -0.41 -5.94
C TRP A 230 3.58 -0.80 -4.78
N ASP A 231 3.32 -1.94 -4.14
CA ASP A 231 4.27 -2.56 -3.20
C ASP A 231 5.38 -3.21 -4.03
N LEU A 232 6.62 -2.75 -3.89
CA LEU A 232 7.73 -3.26 -4.69
C LEU A 232 8.33 -4.54 -4.13
N SER A 233 7.92 -4.97 -2.94
CA SER A 233 8.35 -6.23 -2.32
C SER A 233 7.79 -7.42 -3.08
N ASP A 234 6.50 -7.36 -3.40
CA ASP A 234 5.78 -8.42 -4.10
C ASP A 234 5.16 -7.93 -5.42
N GLY A 235 5.36 -6.68 -5.83
CA GLY A 235 4.80 -6.09 -7.05
C GLY A 235 3.28 -5.95 -7.04
N SER A 236 2.61 -6.03 -5.88
CA SER A 236 1.16 -5.91 -5.79
C SER A 236 0.70 -4.45 -5.90
N HIS A 237 -0.49 -4.27 -6.46
CA HIS A 237 -1.18 -2.97 -6.49
C HIS A 237 -1.62 -2.55 -5.09
N ILE A 238 -1.37 -1.28 -4.74
CA ILE A 238 -1.82 -0.66 -3.49
C ILE A 238 -3.10 0.15 -3.76
N PHE A 239 -3.02 1.13 -4.66
CA PHE A 239 -4.13 2.03 -4.96
C PHE A 239 -3.92 2.78 -6.28
N THR A 240 -5.00 3.21 -6.93
CA THR A 240 -4.94 4.13 -8.08
C THR A 240 -6.00 5.21 -7.91
N PHE A 241 -5.58 6.47 -8.03
CA PHE A 241 -6.51 7.57 -8.26
C PHE A 241 -6.70 7.76 -9.75
N PHE A 242 -7.93 7.99 -10.16
CA PHE A 242 -8.33 8.24 -11.55
C PHE A 242 -8.81 9.68 -11.72
N GLU A 243 -8.90 10.13 -12.97
CA GLU A 243 -9.45 11.43 -13.35
C GLU A 243 -8.74 12.63 -12.70
N ILE A 244 -7.42 12.53 -12.51
CA ILE A 244 -6.62 13.66 -12.00
C ILE A 244 -6.63 14.82 -13.02
N SER A 245 -6.64 16.06 -12.53
CA SER A 245 -6.89 17.27 -13.33
C SER A 245 -5.70 17.69 -14.21
N GLU A 246 -5.91 18.06 -15.48
CA GLU A 246 -4.82 18.50 -16.36
C GLU A 246 -4.39 19.97 -16.18
N SER A 247 -5.10 20.75 -15.36
CA SER A 247 -4.95 22.21 -15.35
C SER A 247 -3.69 22.72 -14.65
N ASP A 248 -2.91 21.85 -14.03
CA ASP A 248 -1.75 22.25 -13.22
C ASP A 248 -0.58 21.27 -13.39
N ALA A 249 0.63 21.75 -13.09
CA ALA A 249 1.79 20.90 -12.95
C ALA A 249 1.69 20.09 -11.66
N TYR A 250 2.28 18.90 -11.66
CA TYR A 250 2.33 17.98 -10.54
C TYR A 250 3.73 17.93 -9.94
N ARG A 251 3.78 17.86 -8.61
CA ARG A 251 5.01 17.68 -7.83
C ARG A 251 4.90 16.44 -6.96
N PRO A 252 5.94 15.60 -6.91
CA PRO A 252 6.02 14.54 -5.92
C PRO A 252 6.02 15.14 -4.51
N LEU A 253 5.20 14.59 -3.63
CA LEU A 253 5.00 15.06 -2.26
C LEU A 253 5.43 13.97 -1.29
N PHE A 254 6.13 14.41 -0.23
CA PHE A 254 6.64 13.54 0.81
C PHE A 254 6.39 14.16 2.18
N ILE A 255 5.75 13.39 3.05
CA ILE A 255 5.42 13.76 4.42
C ILE A 255 5.97 12.65 5.33
N PRO A 256 7.16 12.82 5.94
CA PRO A 256 7.68 11.86 6.90
C PRO A 256 6.92 11.93 8.23
N ALA A 257 7.22 11.01 9.15
CA ALA A 257 6.69 11.02 10.50
C ALA A 257 6.97 12.35 11.21
N ASN A 258 6.05 12.76 12.09
CA ASN A 258 6.17 13.97 12.91
C ASN A 258 7.03 13.81 14.17
N SER A 259 7.73 12.68 14.28
CA SER A 259 8.64 12.35 15.38
C SER A 259 10.08 12.24 14.87
N CYS A 260 11.04 12.56 15.74
CA CYS A 260 12.42 12.22 15.45
C CYS A 260 12.53 10.70 15.34
N PRO A 261 13.27 10.19 14.34
CA PRO A 261 13.35 8.77 14.13
C PRO A 261 14.20 8.11 15.23
N ASP A 262 13.77 6.94 15.71
CA ASP A 262 14.50 6.16 16.73
C ASP A 262 15.68 5.40 16.10
N ASP A 263 15.61 5.13 14.79
CA ASP A 263 16.64 4.50 13.97
C ASP A 263 16.84 5.26 12.63
N GLN A 264 17.80 4.87 11.80
CA GLN A 264 17.96 5.49 10.46
C GLN A 264 16.97 4.93 9.42
N GLU A 265 16.25 3.86 9.75
CA GLU A 265 15.31 3.19 8.86
C GLU A 265 13.91 3.85 8.86
N GLU A 266 13.63 4.74 9.80
CA GLU A 266 12.41 5.57 9.88
C GLU A 266 12.46 6.82 8.97
N THR A 267 13.37 6.87 8.00
CA THR A 267 13.49 7.99 7.03
C THR A 267 12.79 7.67 5.71
N LEU A 268 12.24 8.69 5.04
CA LEU A 268 11.75 8.55 3.67
C LEU A 268 12.91 8.74 2.69
N THR A 269 13.16 7.76 1.83
CA THR A 269 14.30 7.79 0.89
C THR A 269 13.89 7.55 -0.57
N ILE A 270 14.22 8.48 -1.47
CA ILE A 270 14.02 8.34 -2.92
C ILE A 270 15.11 7.43 -3.50
N CYS A 271 14.72 6.32 -4.13
CA CYS A 271 15.68 5.41 -4.76
C CYS A 271 16.30 6.03 -6.03
N PRO A 272 17.63 5.87 -6.24
CA PRO A 272 18.26 6.25 -7.49
C PRO A 272 17.80 5.38 -8.66
N VAL A 273 17.92 5.94 -9.86
CA VAL A 273 17.77 5.18 -11.10
C VAL A 273 18.91 4.19 -11.17
N THR A 274 18.59 2.90 -11.15
CA THR A 274 19.58 1.85 -11.40
C THR A 274 19.64 1.62 -12.90
N HIS A 275 20.65 2.15 -13.59
CA HIS A 275 20.89 1.77 -14.97
C HIS A 275 21.27 0.27 -15.00
N PRO A 276 20.53 -0.59 -15.72
CA PRO A 276 20.88 -2.00 -15.85
C PRO A 276 22.22 -2.26 -16.56
N GLY A 277 22.88 -1.21 -17.10
CA GLY A 277 24.05 -1.31 -17.97
C GLY A 277 25.42 -1.04 -17.34
N ILE A 278 25.54 -0.81 -16.03
CA ILE A 278 26.85 -0.45 -15.40
C ILE A 278 27.50 -1.63 -14.66
N PHE A 279 26.88 -2.82 -14.63
CA PHE A 279 27.58 -4.05 -14.27
C PHE A 279 28.06 -4.75 -15.54
N GLY A 280 29.09 -4.19 -16.18
CA GLY A 280 29.93 -5.00 -17.05
C GLY A 280 30.54 -6.14 -16.22
N PRO A 281 30.64 -7.38 -16.75
CA PRO A 281 31.31 -8.45 -16.04
C PRO A 281 32.74 -8.01 -15.69
N PRO A 282 33.26 -8.36 -14.50
CA PRO A 282 34.61 -7.97 -14.11
C PRO A 282 35.59 -8.42 -15.20
N VAL A 283 36.31 -7.45 -15.76
CA VAL A 283 37.43 -7.73 -16.66
C VAL A 283 38.48 -8.43 -15.80
N ASN A 284 38.66 -9.73 -16.02
CA ASN A 284 39.74 -10.47 -15.41
C ASN A 284 41.08 -9.88 -15.91
N PRO A 285 41.98 -9.42 -15.02
CA PRO A 285 43.32 -9.07 -15.44
C PRO A 285 44.04 -10.33 -15.93
N GLN A 286 44.59 -10.25 -17.14
CA GLN A 286 45.60 -11.19 -17.66
C GLN A 286 46.94 -10.97 -16.95
#